data_AF-A0A7K3Z7I9-F1
#
_entry.id   AF-A0A7K3Z7I9-F1
#
_cell.length_a   1.000
_cell.length_b   1.000
_cell.length_c   1.000
_cell.angle_alpha   90.00
_cell.angle_beta   90.00
_cell.angle_gamma   90.00
#
_symmetry.space_group_name_H-M   'P 1'
#
loop_
_entity.id
_entity.type
_entity.pdbx_description
1 polymer ?
#
loop_
_entity_poly.entity_id
_entity_poly.type
_entity_poly.pdbx_seq_one_letter_code
_entity_poly.pdbx_strand_id
1 'polypeptide(L)'
;MKRTGRMAKPPQSKDEALEALDFIVNVLKEHERDLDKIVGELATVAEQMGNTGELTDKMEKLEEKINSLQKQVTCLISNISSAPAKPNTPSINNIQTIQAATVAPAPPSGNPSVSIRCVQWMDFQALAIGAQTLSFSYKEQEKIIQANAIKGNQLISYNGPTPKFSAVFKAFLAKELGIPKQNIIEGTLSIE
;
A
#
# COMPACT_ATOMS: atom_id res chain seq x y z
N MET A 1 -70.72 -10.26 46.67
CA MET A 1 -70.18 -11.63 46.49
C MET A 1 -70.55 -12.06 45.06
N LYS A 2 -69.71 -12.38 44.09
CA LYS A 2 -68.47 -13.15 44.08
C LYS A 2 -67.58 -12.71 42.90
N ARG A 3 -66.27 -12.78 43.11
CA ARG A 3 -65.21 -12.66 42.08
C ARG A 3 -65.22 -13.91 41.18
N THR A 4 -65.03 -13.72 39.88
CA THR A 4 -64.48 -14.72 38.95
C THR A 4 -63.37 -13.99 38.18
N GLY A 5 -62.08 -14.22 38.39
CA GLY A 5 -61.43 -15.51 38.58
C GLY A 5 -60.79 -15.94 37.25
N ARG A 6 -59.74 -15.23 36.87
CA ARG A 6 -58.69 -15.53 35.87
C ARG A 6 -58.73 -16.95 35.28
N MET A 7 -58.93 -17.09 33.97
CA MET A 7 -58.41 -18.26 33.24
C MET A 7 -57.04 -17.87 32.65
N ALA A 8 -55.99 -18.27 33.36
CA ALA A 8 -54.68 -18.41 32.73
C ALA A 8 -54.79 -19.55 31.70
N LYS A 9 -54.43 -19.24 30.46
CA LYS A 9 -54.41 -20.17 29.33
C LYS A 9 -53.53 -21.39 29.69
N PRO A 10 -54.06 -22.63 29.69
CA PRO A 10 -53.23 -23.83 29.79
C PRO A 10 -52.30 -23.93 28.59
N PRO A 11 -51.14 -24.61 28.71
CA PRO A 11 -50.00 -24.45 27.81
C PRO A 11 -50.38 -24.78 26.36
N GLN A 12 -50.01 -23.88 25.43
CA GLN A 12 -49.73 -24.27 24.05
C GLN A 12 -48.84 -25.53 24.09
N SER A 13 -49.19 -26.53 23.27
CA SER A 13 -48.98 -27.94 23.57
C SER A 13 -47.50 -28.27 23.89
N LYS A 14 -47.27 -29.20 24.82
CA LYS A 14 -45.92 -29.67 25.15
C LYS A 14 -45.16 -30.16 23.91
N ASP A 15 -45.88 -30.65 22.91
CA ASP A 15 -45.33 -31.07 21.62
C ASP A 15 -44.77 -29.88 20.83
N GLU A 16 -45.46 -28.73 20.79
CA GLU A 16 -44.97 -27.50 20.14
C GLU A 16 -43.69 -26.97 20.81
N ALA A 17 -43.59 -27.11 22.15
CA ALA A 17 -42.38 -26.76 22.88
C ALA A 17 -41.21 -27.74 22.61
N LEU A 18 -41.49 -29.02 22.40
CA LEU A 18 -40.49 -30.02 22.03
C LEU A 18 -40.02 -29.85 20.58
N GLU A 19 -40.91 -29.50 19.66
CA GLU A 19 -40.58 -29.17 18.27
C GLU A 19 -39.70 -27.91 18.17
N ALA A 20 -40.02 -26.87 18.95
CA ALA A 20 -39.20 -25.66 19.00
C ALA A 20 -37.80 -25.95 19.55
N LEU A 21 -37.67 -26.83 20.55
CA LEU A 21 -36.39 -27.26 21.07
C LEU A 21 -35.58 -28.06 20.03
N ASP A 22 -36.22 -28.97 19.29
CA ASP A 22 -35.54 -29.74 18.24
C ASP A 22 -35.04 -28.82 17.11
N PHE A 23 -35.82 -27.81 16.72
CA PHE A 23 -35.39 -26.78 15.78
C PHE A 23 -34.15 -26.03 16.29
N ILE A 24 -34.17 -25.56 17.54
CA ILE A 24 -33.03 -24.85 18.14
C ILE A 24 -31.78 -25.74 18.19
N VAL A 25 -31.93 -27.00 18.61
CA VAL A 25 -30.82 -27.97 18.64
C VAL A 25 -30.25 -28.18 17.24
N ASN A 26 -31.09 -28.26 16.22
CA ASN A 26 -30.65 -28.46 14.85
C ASN A 26 -29.89 -27.23 14.31
N VAL A 27 -30.36 -26.02 14.60
CA VAL A 27 -29.65 -24.77 14.27
C VAL A 27 -28.30 -24.68 14.99
N LEU A 28 -28.24 -25.04 16.28
CA LEU A 28 -26.99 -25.02 17.03
C LEU A 28 -25.97 -26.03 16.48
N LYS A 29 -26.41 -27.23 16.08
CA LYS A 29 -25.55 -28.22 15.41
C LYS A 29 -25.05 -27.77 14.04
N GLU A 30 -25.82 -26.94 13.33
CA GLU A 30 -25.36 -26.33 12.09
C GLU A 30 -24.30 -25.26 12.34
N HIS A 31 -24.53 -24.38 13.31
CA HIS A 31 -23.53 -23.38 13.71
C HIS A 31 -22.23 -24.01 14.23
N GLU A 32 -22.30 -25.12 14.97
CA GLU A 32 -21.11 -25.87 15.41
C GLU A 32 -20.29 -26.37 14.22
N ARG A 33 -20.95 -26.96 13.21
CA ARG A 33 -20.30 -27.42 11.97
C ARG A 33 -19.69 -26.26 11.18
N ASP A 34 -20.38 -25.13 11.09
CA ASP A 34 -19.89 -23.96 10.37
C ASP A 34 -18.66 -23.36 11.07
N LEU A 35 -18.66 -23.31 12.41
CA LEU A 35 -17.49 -22.88 13.18
C LEU A 35 -16.30 -23.82 12.98
N ASP A 36 -16.50 -25.14 13.02
CA ASP A 36 -15.43 -26.11 12.75
C ASP A 36 -14.82 -25.93 11.35
N LYS A 37 -15.67 -25.67 10.35
CA LYS A 37 -15.24 -25.38 8.99
C LYS A 37 -14.39 -24.10 8.93
N ILE A 38 -14.86 -23.01 9.54
CA ILE A 38 -14.12 -21.73 9.59
C ILE A 38 -12.79 -21.91 10.30
N VAL A 39 -12.74 -22.66 11.40
CA VAL A 39 -11.48 -22.98 12.11
C VAL A 39 -10.51 -23.73 11.20
N GLY A 40 -10.98 -24.70 10.41
CA GLY A 40 -10.16 -25.42 9.44
C GLY A 40 -9.64 -24.53 8.30
N GLU A 41 -10.49 -23.65 7.76
CA GLU A 41 -10.09 -22.66 6.75
C GLU A 41 -9.03 -21.70 7.31
N LEU A 42 -9.20 -21.22 8.54
CA LEU A 42 -8.22 -20.37 9.22
C LEU A 42 -6.89 -21.08 9.45
N ALA A 43 -6.90 -22.35 9.86
CA ALA A 43 -5.69 -23.15 10.01
C ALA A 43 -4.93 -23.27 8.68
N THR A 44 -5.65 -23.50 7.57
CA THR A 44 -5.07 -23.58 6.23
C THR A 44 -4.45 -22.25 5.80
N VAL A 45 -5.13 -21.13 6.03
CA VAL A 45 -4.61 -19.79 5.73
C VAL A 45 -3.39 -19.47 6.60
N ALA A 46 -3.40 -19.86 7.88
CA ALA A 46 -2.27 -19.67 8.78
C ALA A 46 -1.05 -20.48 8.36
N GLU A 47 -1.22 -21.72 7.89
CA GLU A 47 -0.14 -22.55 7.37
C GLU A 47 0.48 -21.92 6.11
N GLN A 48 -0.36 -21.48 5.16
CA GLN A 48 0.09 -20.76 3.96
C GLN A 48 0.83 -19.45 4.30
N MET A 49 0.40 -18.76 5.37
CA MET A 49 1.11 -17.59 5.88
C MET A 49 2.44 -17.98 6.53
N GLY A 50 2.56 -19.15 7.16
CA GLY A 50 3.83 -19.70 7.65
C GLY A 50 4.89 -19.87 6.55
N ASN A 51 4.48 -20.25 5.34
CA ASN A 51 5.37 -20.26 4.16
C ASN A 51 5.88 -18.86 3.76
N THR A 52 5.30 -17.77 4.28
CA THR A 52 5.83 -16.40 4.11
C THR A 52 7.18 -16.22 4.81
N GLY A 53 7.47 -17.00 5.86
CA GLY A 53 8.79 -17.05 6.49
C GLY A 53 9.87 -17.53 5.50
N GLU A 54 9.61 -18.63 4.81
CA GLU A 54 10.51 -19.16 3.77
C GLU A 54 10.68 -18.17 2.60
N LEU A 55 9.61 -17.44 2.24
CA LEU A 55 9.69 -16.37 1.26
C LEU A 55 10.55 -15.20 1.75
N THR A 56 10.51 -14.88 3.04
CA THR A 56 11.33 -13.84 3.68
C THR A 56 12.81 -14.23 3.65
N ASP A 57 13.14 -15.48 3.95
CA ASP A 57 14.53 -15.99 3.86
C ASP A 57 15.07 -15.93 2.42
N LYS A 58 14.23 -16.28 1.44
CA LYS A 58 14.57 -16.15 0.01
C LYS A 58 14.75 -14.69 -0.41
N MET A 59 13.97 -13.78 0.14
CA MET A 59 14.06 -12.33 -0.08
C MET A 59 15.38 -11.78 0.48
N GLU A 60 15.74 -12.13 1.71
CA GLU A 60 17.01 -11.70 2.34
C GLU A 60 18.22 -12.16 1.52
N LYS A 61 18.21 -13.43 1.07
CA LYS A 61 19.26 -13.96 0.18
C LYS A 61 19.31 -13.25 -1.19
N LEU A 62 18.18 -12.78 -1.70
CA LEU A 62 18.12 -11.97 -2.91
C LEU A 62 18.70 -10.57 -2.69
N GLU A 63 18.40 -9.94 -1.56
CA GLU A 63 18.96 -8.63 -1.18
C GLU A 63 20.47 -8.69 -1.03
N GLU A 64 21.02 -9.75 -0.41
CA GLU A 64 22.48 -9.96 -0.34
C GLU A 64 23.12 -10.05 -1.73
N LYS A 65 22.50 -10.83 -2.64
CA LYS A 65 22.97 -10.96 -4.02
C LYS A 65 22.93 -9.63 -4.78
N ILE A 66 21.86 -8.85 -4.62
CA ILE A 66 21.72 -7.52 -5.22
C ILE A 66 22.79 -6.58 -4.69
N ASN A 67 23.04 -6.58 -3.38
CA ASN A 67 24.09 -5.77 -2.76
C ASN A 67 25.49 -6.16 -3.26
N SER A 68 25.78 -7.46 -3.40
CA SER A 68 27.03 -7.94 -3.99
C SER A 68 27.19 -7.48 -5.43
N LEU A 69 26.12 -7.57 -6.23
CA LEU A 69 26.12 -7.13 -7.61
C LEU A 69 26.33 -5.61 -7.72
N GLN A 70 25.67 -4.81 -6.88
CA GLN A 70 25.88 -3.36 -6.81
C GLN A 70 27.33 -3.00 -6.46
N LYS A 71 27.95 -3.71 -5.50
CA LYS A 71 29.37 -3.53 -5.17
C LYS A 71 30.25 -3.83 -6.38
N GLN A 72 30.02 -4.93 -7.08
CA GLN A 72 30.78 -5.28 -8.28
C GLN A 72 30.63 -4.23 -9.40
N VAL A 73 29.40 -3.77 -9.67
CA VAL A 73 29.15 -2.69 -10.65
C VAL A 73 29.87 -1.41 -10.24
N THR A 74 29.83 -1.05 -8.96
CA THR A 74 30.53 0.15 -8.44
C THR A 74 32.05 0.03 -8.59
N CYS A 75 32.62 -1.13 -8.30
CA CYS A 75 34.05 -1.40 -8.51
C CYS A 75 34.44 -1.31 -9.99
N LEU A 76 33.61 -1.85 -10.90
CA LEU A 76 33.84 -1.75 -12.34
C LEU A 76 33.80 -0.29 -12.81
N ILE A 77 32.81 0.49 -12.36
CA ILE A 77 32.71 1.94 -12.64
C ILE A 77 33.95 2.69 -12.13
N SER A 78 34.42 2.38 -10.93
CA SER A 78 35.65 2.97 -10.38
C SER A 78 36.89 2.65 -11.22
N ASN A 79 37.01 1.39 -11.67
CA ASN A 79 38.13 0.95 -12.49
C ASN A 79 38.14 1.60 -13.88
N ILE A 80 36.98 1.80 -14.52
CA ILE A 80 36.91 2.52 -15.80
C ILE A 80 37.09 4.03 -15.62
N SER A 81 36.64 4.62 -14.49
CA SER A 81 36.85 6.04 -14.18
C SER A 81 38.28 6.38 -13.77
N SER A 82 39.07 5.41 -13.31
CA SER A 82 40.45 5.61 -12.85
C SER A 82 41.50 5.53 -13.98
N ALA A 83 41.08 5.38 -15.23
CA ALA A 83 41.97 5.55 -16.38
C ALA A 83 42.30 7.05 -16.56
N PRO A 84 43.58 7.47 -16.66
CA PRO A 84 43.92 8.87 -16.81
C PRO A 84 43.61 9.34 -18.23
N ALA A 85 42.42 9.91 -18.44
CA ALA A 85 42.08 10.59 -19.68
C ALA A 85 42.44 12.08 -19.57
N LYS A 86 43.56 12.43 -20.21
CA LYS A 86 43.86 13.80 -20.67
C LYS A 86 42.65 14.37 -21.43
N PRO A 87 42.38 15.68 -21.36
CA PRO A 87 41.27 16.28 -22.07
C PRO A 87 41.61 16.35 -23.55
N ASN A 88 40.88 15.63 -24.40
CA ASN A 88 40.78 15.88 -25.85
C ASN A 88 39.49 15.24 -26.37
N THR A 89 38.46 16.05 -26.62
CA THR A 89 37.48 15.83 -27.70
C THR A 89 38.21 15.70 -29.05
N PRO A 90 37.72 14.95 -30.05
CA PRO A 90 36.34 15.01 -30.58
C PRO A 90 35.67 13.67 -30.98
N SER A 91 34.37 13.78 -31.28
CA SER A 91 33.39 12.81 -31.80
C SER A 91 33.89 11.77 -32.83
N ILE A 92 33.27 10.57 -32.84
CA ILE A 92 32.82 9.82 -34.04
C ILE A 92 31.62 8.89 -33.67
N ASN A 93 30.55 9.05 -34.47
CA ASN A 93 29.40 8.20 -34.89
C ASN A 93 29.57 6.67 -34.69
N ASN A 94 28.58 5.77 -34.52
CA ASN A 94 27.21 5.58 -35.04
C ASN A 94 26.60 4.43 -34.18
N ILE A 95 25.28 4.33 -33.92
CA ILE A 95 24.32 3.49 -34.66
C ILE A 95 22.89 4.00 -34.38
N GLN A 96 22.15 4.27 -35.47
CA GLN A 96 20.69 4.52 -35.57
C GLN A 96 19.92 3.23 -35.22
N THR A 97 18.71 3.24 -34.65
CA THR A 97 17.36 3.50 -35.23
C THR A 97 16.36 3.45 -34.05
N ILE A 98 15.25 4.20 -33.92
CA ILE A 98 14.11 4.44 -34.81
C ILE A 98 13.50 5.81 -34.48
N GLN A 99 13.16 6.58 -35.53
CA GLN A 99 12.46 7.87 -35.48
C GLN A 99 10.94 7.69 -35.45
N ALA A 100 10.25 8.59 -34.72
CA ALA A 100 8.94 9.10 -35.13
C ALA A 100 8.73 10.56 -34.63
N ALA A 101 8.50 11.45 -35.60
CA ALA A 101 7.84 12.76 -35.53
C ALA A 101 8.52 13.96 -34.84
N THR A 102 9.21 14.73 -35.69
CA THR A 102 9.45 16.18 -35.75
C THR A 102 8.49 17.13 -35.00
N VAL A 103 9.01 18.06 -34.17
CA VAL A 103 8.77 19.53 -34.20
C VAL A 103 9.94 20.31 -33.53
N ALA A 104 10.58 21.21 -34.30
CA ALA A 104 11.41 22.41 -34.00
C ALA A 104 12.39 22.50 -32.79
N PRO A 105 13.66 22.92 -33.00
CA PRO A 105 14.60 23.26 -31.92
C PRO A 105 14.39 24.70 -31.44
N ALA A 106 13.91 24.87 -30.20
CA ALA A 106 13.93 26.15 -29.50
C ALA A 106 15.32 26.41 -28.87
N PRO A 107 15.77 27.67 -28.77
CA PRO A 107 17.09 28.02 -28.24
C PRO A 107 17.25 27.61 -26.76
N PRO A 108 18.47 27.32 -26.27
CA PRO A 108 18.72 26.97 -24.88
C PRO A 108 18.51 28.21 -23.98
N SER A 109 17.28 28.43 -23.54
CA SER A 109 16.97 29.47 -22.55
C SER A 109 17.41 29.03 -21.15
N GLY A 110 18.69 29.25 -20.85
CA GLY A 110 19.15 30.05 -19.72
C GLY A 110 18.87 29.67 -18.27
N ASN A 111 18.04 28.68 -17.93
CA ASN A 111 17.83 28.28 -16.53
C ASN A 111 18.14 26.79 -16.34
N PRO A 112 19.12 26.39 -15.51
CA PRO A 112 19.37 24.99 -15.23
C PRO A 112 18.15 24.39 -14.56
N SER A 113 17.47 23.50 -15.27
CA SER A 113 16.32 22.75 -14.75
C SER A 113 16.83 21.68 -13.82
N VAL A 114 16.51 21.80 -12.52
CA VAL A 114 17.05 20.89 -11.50
C VAL A 114 16.05 19.76 -11.30
N SER A 115 16.51 18.52 -11.48
CA SER A 115 15.71 17.32 -11.20
C SER A 115 16.18 16.70 -9.88
N ILE A 116 15.32 16.70 -8.87
CA ILE A 116 15.58 16.15 -7.54
C ILE A 116 14.80 14.84 -7.40
N ARG A 117 15.51 13.73 -7.16
CA ARG A 117 14.90 12.42 -6.91
C ARG A 117 14.94 12.11 -5.42
N CYS A 118 13.78 12.07 -4.79
CA CYS A 118 13.61 11.69 -3.40
C CYS A 118 13.44 10.18 -3.29
N VAL A 119 14.22 9.55 -2.41
CA VAL A 119 14.05 8.13 -2.03
C VAL A 119 13.05 8.00 -0.88
N GLN A 120 13.03 8.97 0.04
CA GLN A 120 12.11 9.00 1.17
C GLN A 120 10.89 9.87 0.86
N TRP A 121 9.70 9.40 1.25
CA TRP A 121 8.45 10.15 1.05
C TRP A 121 8.46 11.48 1.82
N MET A 122 9.04 11.50 3.02
CA MET A 122 9.08 12.70 3.87
C MET A 122 9.87 13.84 3.21
N ASP A 123 10.97 13.53 2.52
CA ASP A 123 11.77 14.52 1.78
C ASP A 123 11.01 15.06 0.58
N PHE A 124 10.36 14.16 -0.18
CA PHE A 124 9.50 14.57 -1.29
C PHE A 124 8.42 15.53 -0.81
N GLN A 125 7.74 15.18 0.28
CA GLN A 125 6.70 16.01 0.86
C GLN A 125 7.24 17.38 1.29
N ALA A 126 8.37 17.44 1.99
CA ALA A 126 8.98 18.69 2.43
C ALA A 126 9.33 19.62 1.24
N LEU A 127 9.87 19.06 0.16
CA LEU A 127 10.25 19.82 -1.03
C LEU A 127 9.06 20.23 -1.89
N ALA A 128 8.07 19.34 -2.03
CA ALA A 128 6.89 19.53 -2.88
C ALA A 128 5.82 20.45 -2.26
N ILE A 129 5.89 20.79 -0.96
CA ILE A 129 5.01 21.80 -0.36
C ILE A 129 5.13 23.11 -1.14
N GLY A 130 3.99 23.61 -1.64
CA GLY A 130 3.93 24.83 -2.47
C GLY A 130 4.37 24.63 -3.93
N ALA A 131 4.43 23.40 -4.42
CA ALA A 131 4.56 23.11 -5.85
C ALA A 131 3.35 23.66 -6.63
N GLN A 132 3.60 24.12 -7.87
CA GLN A 132 2.53 24.62 -8.76
C GLN A 132 1.65 23.48 -9.27
N THR A 133 2.28 22.36 -9.62
CA THR A 133 1.61 21.20 -10.19
C THR A 133 2.20 19.94 -9.58
N LEU A 134 1.33 18.98 -9.26
CA LEU A 134 1.73 17.65 -8.83
C LEU A 134 0.99 16.62 -9.68
N SER A 135 1.72 15.67 -10.23
CA SER A 135 1.17 14.47 -10.86
C SER A 135 1.57 13.24 -10.04
N PHE A 136 0.72 12.22 -10.05
CA PHE A 136 1.03 10.94 -9.43
C PHE A 136 0.50 9.79 -10.28
N SER A 137 1.16 8.64 -10.18
CA SER A 137 0.69 7.36 -10.68
C SER A 137 0.84 6.32 -9.57
N TYR A 138 -0.16 5.44 -9.46
CA TYR A 138 -0.17 4.36 -8.48
C TYR A 138 -0.25 3.03 -9.20
N LYS A 139 0.72 2.15 -8.93
CA LYS A 139 0.71 0.78 -9.42
C LYS A 139 0.20 -0.14 -8.31
N GLU A 140 -1.03 -0.61 -8.45
CA GLU A 140 -1.70 -1.38 -7.40
C GLU A 140 -1.04 -2.73 -7.12
N GLN A 141 -0.59 -3.44 -8.16
CA GLN A 141 0.08 -4.75 -8.01
C GLN A 141 1.43 -4.64 -7.29
N GLU A 142 2.19 -3.59 -7.57
CA GLU A 142 3.53 -3.37 -6.97
C GLU A 142 3.44 -2.59 -5.64
N LYS A 143 2.28 -2.01 -5.31
CA LYS A 143 2.07 -1.07 -4.19
C LYS A 143 3.04 0.11 -4.21
N ILE A 144 3.47 0.53 -5.40
CA ILE A 144 4.40 1.64 -5.62
C ILE A 144 3.64 2.87 -6.08
N ILE A 145 3.99 4.03 -5.51
CA ILE A 145 3.55 5.33 -5.98
C ILE A 145 4.71 6.07 -6.64
N GLN A 146 4.45 6.66 -7.79
CA GLN A 146 5.33 7.64 -8.41
C GLN A 146 4.65 9.00 -8.30
N ALA A 147 5.36 10.00 -7.77
CA ALA A 147 4.85 11.36 -7.65
C ALA A 147 5.87 12.33 -8.24
N ASN A 148 5.40 13.28 -9.04
CA ASN A 148 6.23 14.33 -9.63
C ASN A 148 5.61 15.68 -9.32
N ALA A 149 6.37 16.57 -8.73
CA ALA A 149 5.96 17.93 -8.39
C ALA A 149 6.85 18.94 -9.11
N ILE A 150 6.24 19.98 -9.66
CA ILE A 150 6.94 21.10 -10.28
C ILE A 150 6.87 22.28 -9.31
N LYS A 151 8.04 22.77 -8.89
CA LYS A 151 8.18 23.93 -7.99
C LYS A 151 9.20 24.92 -8.55
N GLY A 152 8.72 25.94 -9.25
CA GLY A 152 9.56 26.89 -9.97
C GLY A 152 10.22 26.20 -11.16
N ASN A 153 11.56 26.20 -11.21
CA ASN A 153 12.34 25.51 -12.23
C ASN A 153 12.85 24.11 -11.78
N GLN A 154 12.21 23.53 -10.76
CA GLN A 154 12.62 22.26 -10.17
C GLN A 154 11.55 21.19 -10.40
N LEU A 155 11.98 20.05 -10.94
CA LEU A 155 11.19 18.82 -10.97
C LEU A 155 11.59 17.97 -9.76
N ILE A 156 10.66 17.71 -8.86
CA ILE A 156 10.85 16.88 -7.68
C ILE A 156 10.13 15.56 -7.97
N SER A 157 10.84 14.45 -7.92
CA SER A 157 10.32 13.12 -8.25
C SER A 157 10.48 12.17 -7.07
N TYR A 158 9.43 11.42 -6.77
CA TYR A 158 9.42 10.30 -5.82
C TYR A 158 8.97 9.04 -6.53
N ASN A 159 9.61 7.92 -6.21
CA ASN A 159 9.18 6.59 -6.61
C ASN A 159 9.51 5.64 -5.46
N GLY A 160 8.48 5.07 -4.85
CA GLY A 160 8.67 4.20 -3.70
C GLY A 160 7.36 3.58 -3.20
N PRO A 161 7.44 2.86 -2.06
CA PRO A 161 6.30 2.17 -1.50
C PRO A 161 5.19 3.15 -1.10
N THR A 162 3.95 2.70 -1.23
CA THR A 162 2.80 3.49 -0.79
C THR A 162 2.75 3.61 0.73
N PRO A 163 2.41 4.81 1.26
CA PRO A 163 2.06 4.94 2.68
C PRO A 163 0.86 4.04 3.01
N LYS A 164 0.79 3.53 4.25
CA LYS A 164 -0.34 2.69 4.69
C LYS A 164 -1.67 3.40 4.43
N PHE A 165 -2.64 2.68 3.86
CA PHE A 165 -3.96 3.25 3.55
C PHE A 165 -4.62 3.90 4.77
N SER A 166 -4.54 3.29 5.95
CA SER A 166 -5.08 3.87 7.19
C SER A 166 -4.46 5.22 7.53
N ALA A 167 -3.15 5.39 7.32
CA ALA A 167 -2.46 6.66 7.56
C ALA A 167 -2.89 7.74 6.54
N VAL A 168 -3.05 7.35 5.26
CA VAL A 168 -3.54 8.25 4.19
C VAL A 168 -4.99 8.66 4.47
N PHE A 169 -5.85 7.70 4.77
CA PHE A 169 -7.27 7.92 5.05
C PHE A 169 -7.46 8.78 6.30
N LYS A 170 -6.69 8.53 7.37
CA LYS A 170 -6.67 9.39 8.57
C LYS A 170 -6.23 10.82 8.24
N ALA A 171 -5.23 10.99 7.37
CA ALA A 171 -4.80 12.32 6.94
C ALA A 171 -5.85 13.03 6.06
N PHE A 172 -6.57 12.28 5.23
CA PHE A 172 -7.71 12.77 4.45
C PHE A 172 -8.85 13.24 5.38
N LEU A 173 -9.30 12.40 6.30
CA LEU A 173 -10.34 12.75 7.28
C LEU A 173 -9.98 13.97 8.12
N ALA A 174 -8.72 14.07 8.56
CA ALA A 174 -8.24 15.24 9.31
C ALA A 174 -8.37 16.54 8.50
N LYS A 175 -8.09 16.48 7.20
CA LYS A 175 -8.19 17.63 6.31
C LYS A 175 -9.65 17.98 6.00
N GLU A 176 -10.48 17.00 5.67
CA GLU A 176 -11.88 17.21 5.28
C GLU A 176 -12.76 17.65 6.45
N LEU A 177 -12.52 17.14 7.66
CA LEU A 177 -13.34 17.41 8.84
C LEU A 177 -12.75 18.51 9.74
N GLY A 178 -11.53 18.98 9.46
CA GLY A 178 -10.82 19.92 10.34
C GLY A 178 -10.46 19.35 11.72
N ILE A 179 -10.47 18.02 11.87
CA ILE A 179 -10.18 17.33 13.13
C ILE A 179 -8.68 17.01 13.19
N PRO A 180 -7.95 17.34 14.28
CA PRO A 180 -6.54 16.99 14.41
C PRO A 180 -6.31 15.48 14.29
N LYS A 181 -5.25 15.06 13.58
CA LYS A 181 -4.94 13.63 13.36
C LYS A 181 -4.89 12.80 14.67
N GLN A 182 -4.45 13.39 15.78
CA GLN A 182 -4.39 12.72 17.09
C GLN A 182 -5.76 12.37 17.67
N ASN A 183 -6.82 13.07 17.24
CA ASN A 183 -8.18 12.86 17.71
C ASN A 183 -8.95 11.88 16.81
N ILE A 184 -8.31 11.37 15.75
CA ILE A 184 -8.91 10.40 14.83
C ILE A 184 -8.46 9.00 15.22
N ILE A 185 -9.39 8.24 15.76
CA ILE A 185 -9.19 6.87 16.22
C ILE A 185 -9.55 5.90 15.10
N GLU A 186 -8.74 4.86 14.95
CA GLU A 186 -9.02 3.74 14.05
C GLU A 186 -9.68 2.64 14.87
N GLY A 187 -10.98 2.40 14.67
CA GLY A 187 -11.78 1.47 15.47
C GLY A 187 -13.23 1.93 15.63
N THR A 188 -13.97 1.29 16.54
CA THR A 188 -15.37 1.64 16.85
C THR A 188 -15.43 2.52 18.09
N LEU A 189 -16.07 3.69 17.98
CA LEU A 189 -16.39 4.54 19.11
C LEU A 189 -17.84 4.26 19.52
N SER A 190 -18.04 3.59 20.65
CA SER A 190 -19.35 3.40 21.26
C SER A 190 -19.51 4.38 22.43
N ILE A 191 -20.61 5.11 22.44
CA ILE A 191 -21.02 5.94 23.58
C ILE A 191 -22.08 5.14 24.32
N GLU A 192 -21.85 4.84 25.59
CA GLU A 192 -22.84 4.29 26.51
C GLU A 192 -23.60 5.42 27.21
#